data_AF-A0A1S3DTZ5-F1
#
_entry.id   AF-A0A1S3DTZ5-F1
#
_cell.length_a   1.000
_cell.length_b   1.000
_cell.length_c   1.000
_cell.angle_alpha   90.00
_cell.angle_beta   90.00
_cell.angle_gamma   90.00
#
_symmetry.space_group_name_H-M   'P 1'
#
loop_
_entity.id
_entity.type
_entity.pdbx_description
1 polymer ?
#
loop_
_entity_poly.entity_id
_entity_poly.type
_entity_poly.pdbx_seq_one_letter_code
_entity_poly.pdbx_strand_id
1 'polypeptide(L)'
;MLIFLDKLFSSYVINTVLEDSHFEFCQEIFKLVKAELNGCKNINKLKAGVEVYCQLLQFSSTRRSALTRLLLYLTHSFAFLRKYASLRLYETLMMFSSEFTEEGGMISDDDLELSLKLLSETDWSDGKDKDRLKVARDTLCGIYQVTLPLTRATVAVNTTA
;
A
#
# COMPACT_ATOMS: atom_id res chain seq x y z
N MET A 1 4.51 4.29 18.80
CA MET A 1 5.68 4.14 17.92
C MET A 1 5.34 4.49 16.47
N LEU A 2 4.38 3.81 15.82
CA LEU A 2 4.02 4.10 14.41
C LEU A 2 3.57 5.55 14.13
N ILE A 3 2.80 6.17 15.04
CA ILE A 3 2.39 7.58 14.92
C ILE A 3 3.59 8.55 14.92
N PHE A 4 4.68 8.19 15.61
CA PHE A 4 5.90 9.00 15.59
C PHE A 4 6.59 8.93 14.23
N LEU A 5 6.66 7.74 13.63
CA LEU A 5 7.23 7.57 12.29
C LEU A 5 6.45 8.35 11.22
N ASP A 6 5.13 8.31 11.27
CA ASP A 6 4.27 9.10 10.37
C ASP A 6 4.57 10.60 10.46
N LYS A 7 4.64 11.15 11.69
CA LYS A 7 5.02 12.55 11.92
C LYS A 7 6.44 12.88 11.47
N LEU A 8 7.38 11.95 11.70
CA LEU A 8 8.78 12.13 11.33
C LEU A 8 8.93 12.19 9.80
N PHE A 9 8.29 11.28 9.06
CA PHE A 9 8.31 11.30 7.59
C PHE A 9 7.63 12.53 7.02
N SER A 10 6.49 12.94 7.60
CA SER A 10 5.77 14.15 7.18
C SER A 10 6.54 15.46 7.43
N SER A 11 7.58 15.43 8.26
CA SER A 11 8.35 16.63 8.62
C SER A 11 9.45 16.99 7.63
N TYR A 12 9.79 16.11 6.68
CA TYR A 12 10.90 16.26 5.72
C TYR A 12 12.31 16.42 6.34
N VAL A 13 12.44 16.49 7.68
CA VAL A 13 13.71 16.72 8.39
C VAL A 13 14.77 15.64 8.12
N ILE A 14 14.33 14.42 7.81
CA ILE A 14 15.21 13.30 7.58
C ILE A 14 15.41 12.97 6.09
N ASN A 15 14.83 13.74 5.15
CA ASN A 15 14.89 13.41 3.73
C ASN A 15 16.32 13.24 3.21
N THR A 16 17.28 14.02 3.70
CA THR A 16 18.70 13.87 3.34
C THR A 16 19.27 12.49 3.71
N VAL A 17 18.76 11.85 4.76
CA VAL A 17 19.13 10.49 5.18
C VAL A 17 18.31 9.42 4.43
N LEU A 18 17.12 9.77 3.94
CA LEU A 18 16.21 8.85 3.23
C LEU A 18 16.46 8.79 1.72
N GLU A 19 17.00 9.86 1.14
CA GLU A 19 17.39 9.97 -0.27
C GLU A 19 18.79 9.40 -0.54
N ASP A 20 19.61 9.27 0.51
CA ASP A 20 20.94 8.67 0.38
C ASP A 20 20.82 7.15 0.14
N SER A 21 21.11 6.76 -1.09
CA SER A 21 21.09 5.38 -1.61
C SER A 21 21.92 4.37 -0.82
N HIS A 22 22.83 4.83 0.05
CA HIS A 22 23.58 3.96 0.96
C HIS A 22 22.78 3.45 2.15
N PHE A 23 21.67 4.09 2.50
CA PHE A 23 20.93 3.75 3.71
C PHE A 23 19.76 2.82 3.40
N GLU A 24 19.89 1.55 3.84
CA GLU A 24 18.78 0.59 3.93
C GLU A 24 17.69 1.00 4.94
N PHE A 25 17.73 2.24 5.47
CA PHE A 25 16.89 2.71 6.55
C PHE A 25 15.39 2.59 6.24
N CYS A 26 14.93 3.10 5.10
CA CYS A 26 13.52 2.96 4.70
C CYS A 26 13.09 1.49 4.61
N GLN A 27 13.97 0.63 4.07
CA GLN A 27 13.71 -0.79 3.93
C GLN A 27 13.65 -1.50 5.28
N GLU A 28 14.52 -1.14 6.23
CA GLU A 28 14.49 -1.66 7.60
C GLU A 28 13.27 -1.18 8.37
N ILE A 29 12.88 0.09 8.24
CA ILE A 29 11.61 0.59 8.78
C ILE A 29 10.45 -0.21 8.21
N PHE A 30 10.42 -0.44 6.89
CA PHE A 30 9.39 -1.26 6.28
C PHE A 30 9.35 -2.68 6.88
N LYS A 31 10.51 -3.34 7.03
CA LYS A 31 10.63 -4.70 7.61
C LYS A 31 10.12 -4.73 9.06
N LEU A 32 10.51 -3.77 9.89
CA LEU A 32 10.10 -3.67 11.30
C LEU A 32 8.60 -3.40 11.44
N VAL A 33 8.06 -2.44 10.68
CA VAL A 33 6.62 -2.13 10.68
C VAL A 33 5.81 -3.33 10.21
N LYS A 34 6.28 -4.01 9.15
CA LYS A 34 5.69 -5.26 8.65
C LYS A 34 5.69 -6.36 9.71
N ALA A 35 6.77 -6.52 10.47
CA ALA A 35 6.85 -7.50 11.54
C ALA A 35 5.90 -7.17 12.70
N GLU A 36 5.83 -5.89 13.11
CA GLU A 36 4.93 -5.45 14.20
C GLU A 36 3.44 -5.65 13.85
N LEU A 37 3.06 -5.41 12.59
CA LEU A 37 1.68 -5.49 12.13
C LEU A 37 1.25 -6.90 11.73
N ASN A 38 2.17 -7.85 11.66
CA ASN A 38 1.86 -9.22 11.25
C ASN A 38 0.90 -9.89 12.26
N GLY A 39 -0.26 -10.33 11.78
CA GLY A 39 -1.31 -10.91 12.64
C GLY A 39 -1.97 -9.93 13.61
N CYS A 40 -1.68 -8.62 13.52
CA CYS A 40 -2.23 -7.62 14.41
C CYS A 40 -3.75 -7.46 14.18
N LYS A 41 -4.52 -7.48 15.27
CA LYS A 41 -5.99 -7.23 15.25
C LYS A 41 -6.37 -5.86 15.83
N ASN A 42 -5.40 -5.10 16.33
CA ASN A 42 -5.65 -3.79 16.90
C ASN A 42 -5.85 -2.76 15.78
N ILE A 43 -7.08 -2.26 15.66
CA ILE A 43 -7.49 -1.34 14.59
C ILE A 43 -6.63 -0.07 14.57
N ASN A 44 -6.29 0.48 15.74
CA ASN A 44 -5.50 1.71 15.82
C ASN A 44 -4.05 1.49 15.34
N LYS A 45 -3.46 0.33 15.65
CA LYS A 45 -2.15 -0.05 15.11
C LYS A 45 -2.19 -0.26 13.60
N LEU A 46 -3.22 -0.93 13.10
CA LEU A 46 -3.41 -1.15 11.66
C LEU A 46 -3.54 0.18 10.91
N LYS A 47 -4.31 1.12 11.43
CA LYS A 47 -4.42 2.49 10.87
C LYS A 47 -3.09 3.22 10.86
N ALA A 48 -2.36 3.21 11.97
CA ALA A 48 -1.04 3.83 12.02
C ALA A 48 -0.06 3.14 11.06
N GLY A 49 -0.23 1.84 10.81
CA GLY A 49 0.48 1.09 9.78
C GLY A 49 0.17 1.55 8.37
N VAL A 50 -1.10 1.79 8.05
CA VAL A 50 -1.53 2.37 6.77
C VAL A 50 -0.84 3.72 6.55
N GLU A 51 -0.83 4.61 7.55
CA GLU A 51 -0.13 5.90 7.43
C GLU A 51 1.35 5.74 7.11
N VAL A 52 2.05 4.89 7.87
CA VAL A 52 3.48 4.66 7.63
C VAL A 52 3.73 4.07 6.23
N TYR A 53 2.90 3.14 5.77
CA TYR A 53 3.04 2.62 4.40
C TYR A 53 2.74 3.66 3.34
N CYS A 54 1.77 4.55 3.55
CA CYS A 54 1.51 5.68 2.65
C CYS A 54 2.75 6.58 2.54
N GLN A 55 3.36 6.97 3.67
CA GLN A 55 4.58 7.79 3.66
C GLN A 55 5.76 7.09 2.97
N LEU A 56 5.85 5.77 3.07
CA LEU A 56 6.91 4.99 2.40
C LEU A 56 6.76 4.90 0.87
N LEU A 57 5.67 5.40 0.29
CA LEU A 57 5.46 5.40 -1.17
C LEU A 57 6.34 6.43 -1.91
N GLN A 58 6.69 7.54 -1.25
CA GLN A 58 7.55 8.56 -1.86
C GLN A 58 8.95 8.00 -2.19
N PHE A 59 9.45 7.04 -1.41
CA PHE A 59 10.77 6.43 -1.62
C PHE A 59 10.72 5.25 -2.60
N SER A 60 11.44 5.36 -3.72
CA SER A 60 11.52 4.30 -4.74
C SER A 60 11.95 2.94 -4.18
N SER A 61 12.83 2.92 -3.18
CA SER A 61 13.36 1.71 -2.53
C SER A 61 12.31 0.89 -1.76
N THR A 62 11.22 1.53 -1.30
CA THR A 62 10.14 0.87 -0.54
C THR A 62 8.79 0.91 -1.23
N ARG A 63 8.60 1.78 -2.23
CA ARG A 63 7.32 2.04 -2.91
C ARG A 63 6.56 0.78 -3.27
N ARG A 64 7.18 -0.13 -4.02
CA ARG A 64 6.55 -1.40 -4.44
C ARG A 64 6.10 -2.25 -3.24
N SER A 65 6.96 -2.37 -2.23
CA SER A 65 6.70 -3.19 -1.04
C SER A 65 5.60 -2.60 -0.16
N ALA A 66 5.61 -1.28 0.03
CA ALA A 66 4.60 -0.54 0.77
C ALA A 66 3.23 -0.60 0.05
N LEU A 67 3.22 -0.41 -1.28
CA LEU A 67 2.01 -0.53 -2.09
C LEU A 67 1.40 -1.93 -1.99
N THR A 68 2.23 -2.98 -2.03
CA THR A 68 1.78 -4.37 -1.81
C THR A 68 0.99 -4.50 -0.51
N ARG A 69 1.45 -3.85 0.57
CA ARG A 69 0.78 -3.90 1.88
C ARG A 69 -0.53 -3.12 1.88
N LEU A 70 -0.55 -1.95 1.27
CA LEU A 70 -1.76 -1.13 1.15
C LEU A 70 -2.85 -1.84 0.34
N LEU A 71 -2.49 -2.47 -0.79
CA LEU A 71 -3.42 -3.25 -1.62
C LEU A 71 -3.99 -4.48 -0.89
N LEU A 72 -3.21 -5.12 0.01
CA LEU A 72 -3.75 -6.16 0.89
C LEU A 72 -4.79 -5.59 1.87
N TYR A 73 -4.58 -4.38 2.40
CA TYR A 73 -5.53 -3.75 3.32
C TYR A 73 -6.85 -3.37 2.65
N LEU A 74 -6.87 -3.10 1.33
CA LEU A 74 -8.09 -2.85 0.57
C LEU A 74 -9.07 -4.04 0.58
N THR A 75 -8.59 -5.25 0.85
CA THR A 75 -9.42 -6.47 0.92
C THR A 75 -9.38 -7.13 2.30
N HIS A 76 -8.99 -6.37 3.33
CA HIS A 76 -8.93 -6.84 4.70
C HIS A 76 -10.32 -7.26 5.24
N SER A 77 -10.36 -8.14 6.25
CA SER A 77 -11.62 -8.59 6.86
C SER A 77 -12.44 -7.44 7.49
N PHE A 78 -11.76 -6.39 7.95
CA PHE A 78 -12.37 -5.23 8.60
C PHE A 78 -12.78 -4.15 7.57
N ALA A 79 -14.08 -3.98 7.35
CA ALA A 79 -14.64 -3.00 6.40
C ALA A 79 -14.14 -1.55 6.66
N PHE A 80 -14.06 -1.16 7.93
CA PHE A 80 -13.54 0.16 8.31
C PHE A 80 -12.08 0.37 7.90
N LEU A 81 -11.24 -0.67 8.02
CA LEU A 81 -9.85 -0.59 7.61
C LEU A 81 -9.72 -0.50 6.09
N ARG A 82 -10.55 -1.25 5.33
CA ARG A 82 -10.59 -1.17 3.86
C ARG A 82 -10.90 0.24 3.39
N LYS A 83 -11.98 0.85 3.91
CA LYS A 83 -12.37 2.24 3.61
C LYS A 83 -11.29 3.25 4.00
N TYR A 84 -10.65 3.04 5.14
CA TYR A 84 -9.56 3.92 5.58
C TYR A 84 -8.34 3.81 4.65
N ALA A 85 -7.92 2.60 4.31
CA ALA A 85 -6.80 2.35 3.43
C ALA A 85 -7.06 2.89 2.01
N SER A 86 -8.28 2.76 1.49
CA SER A 86 -8.62 3.29 0.16
C SER A 86 -8.54 4.81 0.11
N LEU A 87 -9.09 5.49 1.14
CA LEU A 87 -9.04 6.94 1.24
C LEU A 87 -7.59 7.44 1.35
N ARG A 88 -6.81 6.85 2.27
CA ARG A 88 -5.42 7.26 2.48
C ARG A 88 -4.56 6.98 1.25
N LEU A 89 -4.76 5.85 0.58
CA LEU A 89 -4.04 5.56 -0.66
C LEU A 89 -4.40 6.55 -1.77
N TYR A 90 -5.68 6.91 -1.94
CA TYR A 90 -6.11 7.93 -2.89
C TYR A 90 -5.39 9.27 -2.64
N GLU A 91 -5.43 9.75 -1.39
CA GLU A 91 -4.81 11.02 -1.00
C GLU A 91 -3.29 10.99 -1.20
N THR A 92 -2.64 9.87 -0.89
CA THR A 92 -1.20 9.69 -1.07
C THR A 92 -0.78 9.63 -2.54
N LEU A 93 -1.56 8.97 -3.40
CA LEU A 93 -1.29 8.93 -4.84
C LEU A 93 -1.43 10.31 -5.48
N MET A 94 -2.39 11.12 -5.02
CA MET A 94 -2.50 12.52 -5.42
C MET A 94 -1.28 13.33 -4.98
N MET A 95 -0.87 13.16 -3.72
CA MET A 95 0.23 13.91 -3.11
C MET A 95 1.59 13.60 -3.74
N PHE A 96 1.86 12.33 -4.06
CA PHE A 96 3.12 11.87 -4.64
C PHE A 96 2.99 11.55 -6.14
N SER A 97 2.07 12.21 -6.85
CA SER A 97 1.74 11.89 -8.24
C SER A 97 2.96 11.95 -9.18
N SER A 98 3.82 12.95 -9.00
CA SER A 98 5.09 13.10 -9.73
C SER A 98 6.01 11.89 -9.55
N GLU A 99 6.16 11.39 -8.33
CA GLU A 99 7.05 10.28 -7.99
C GLU A 99 6.62 8.96 -8.64
N PHE A 100 5.34 8.84 -9.02
CA PHE A 100 4.79 7.69 -9.70
C PHE A 100 4.83 7.78 -11.23
N THR A 101 4.82 8.98 -11.81
CA THR A 101 4.57 9.23 -13.24
C THR A 101 5.75 9.85 -14.01
N GLU A 102 6.62 10.61 -13.34
CA GLU A 102 7.81 11.23 -13.95
C GLU A 102 8.92 10.19 -14.23
N GLU A 103 10.06 10.62 -14.79
CA GLU A 103 11.15 9.71 -15.18
C GLU A 103 11.61 8.80 -14.03
N GLY A 104 11.55 7.47 -14.24
CA GLY A 104 11.82 6.47 -13.21
C GLY A 104 10.61 6.12 -12.34
N GLY A 105 9.44 6.66 -12.65
CA GLY A 105 8.13 6.33 -12.10
C GLY A 105 7.69 4.88 -12.41
N MET A 106 6.61 4.45 -11.75
CA MET A 106 6.09 3.07 -11.89
C MET A 106 5.02 2.94 -12.97
N ILE A 107 4.31 4.02 -13.30
CA ILE A 107 3.07 4.00 -14.07
C ILE A 107 2.94 5.24 -14.96
N SER A 108 2.01 5.22 -15.91
CA SER A 108 1.65 6.39 -16.71
C SER A 108 0.63 7.30 -15.99
N ASP A 109 0.38 8.49 -16.54
CA ASP A 109 -0.68 9.39 -16.04
C ASP A 109 -2.08 8.75 -16.17
N ASP A 110 -2.35 8.05 -17.28
CA ASP A 110 -3.62 7.36 -17.52
C ASP A 110 -3.85 6.25 -16.47
N ASP A 111 -2.79 5.52 -16.13
CA ASP A 111 -2.81 4.48 -15.08
C ASP A 111 -3.07 5.09 -13.68
N LEU A 112 -2.53 6.28 -13.42
CA LEU A 112 -2.75 7.01 -12.17
C LEU A 112 -4.21 7.47 -12.08
N GLU A 113 -4.75 8.05 -13.15
CA GLU A 113 -6.16 8.47 -13.21
C GLU A 113 -7.10 7.27 -12.99
N LEU A 114 -6.83 6.14 -13.67
CA LEU A 114 -7.60 4.92 -13.48
C LEU A 114 -7.52 4.41 -12.05
N SER A 115 -6.34 4.46 -11.42
CA SER A 115 -6.15 4.05 -10.03
C SER A 115 -6.96 4.91 -9.06
N LEU A 116 -6.92 6.24 -9.24
CA LEU A 116 -7.68 7.21 -8.43
C LEU A 116 -9.19 7.03 -8.59
N LYS A 117 -9.65 6.78 -9.83
CA LYS A 117 -11.04 6.46 -10.13
C LYS A 117 -11.49 5.18 -9.44
N LEU A 118 -10.73 4.10 -9.56
CA LEU A 118 -11.05 2.83 -8.89
C LEU A 118 -11.12 2.98 -7.37
N LEU A 119 -10.19 3.73 -6.77
CA LEU A 119 -10.16 3.95 -5.32
C LEU A 119 -11.34 4.78 -4.82
N SER A 120 -11.81 5.74 -5.60
CA SER A 120 -12.91 6.64 -5.24
C SER A 120 -14.31 6.08 -5.55
N GLU A 121 -14.48 5.38 -6.67
CA GLU A 121 -15.78 4.85 -7.12
C GLU A 121 -16.14 3.49 -6.50
N THR A 122 -15.15 2.74 -6.00
CA THR A 122 -15.39 1.45 -5.35
C THR A 122 -15.82 1.64 -3.89
N ASP A 123 -16.95 1.06 -3.49
CA ASP A 123 -17.33 1.00 -2.06
C ASP A 123 -16.53 -0.08 -1.34
N TRP A 124 -15.33 0.28 -0.89
CA TRP A 124 -14.44 -0.59 -0.12
C TRP A 124 -15.01 -1.02 1.24
N SER A 125 -16.08 -0.39 1.72
CA SER A 125 -16.75 -0.78 2.95
C SER A 125 -17.76 -1.91 2.76
N ASP A 126 -18.15 -2.23 1.53
CA ASP A 126 -19.11 -3.29 1.26
C ASP A 126 -18.55 -4.66 1.69
N GLY A 127 -19.23 -5.29 2.65
CA GLY A 127 -18.88 -6.61 3.16
C GLY A 127 -19.51 -7.75 2.37
N LYS A 128 -20.49 -7.46 1.50
CA LYS A 128 -21.31 -8.43 0.79
C LYS A 128 -20.66 -8.85 -0.52
N ASP A 129 -20.11 -7.90 -1.28
CA ASP A 129 -19.48 -8.16 -2.58
C ASP A 129 -17.94 -8.17 -2.49
N LYS A 130 -17.39 -9.18 -1.79
CA LYS A 130 -15.93 -9.32 -1.65
C LYS A 130 -15.23 -9.65 -2.97
N ASP A 131 -15.91 -10.25 -3.93
CA ASP A 131 -15.30 -10.62 -5.20
C ASP A 131 -15.11 -9.39 -6.09
N ARG A 132 -16.07 -8.45 -6.12
CA ARG A 132 -15.84 -7.14 -6.74
C ARG A 132 -14.66 -6.38 -6.12
N LEU A 133 -14.52 -6.39 -4.79
CA LEU A 133 -13.37 -5.76 -4.13
C LEU A 133 -12.04 -6.41 -4.53
N LYS A 134 -12.01 -7.74 -4.67
CA LYS A 134 -10.81 -8.45 -5.17
C LYS A 134 -10.50 -8.06 -6.61
N VAL A 135 -11.50 -8.00 -7.49
CA VAL A 135 -11.31 -7.61 -8.90
C VAL A 135 -10.71 -6.20 -8.99
N ALA A 136 -11.30 -5.22 -8.29
CA ALA A 136 -10.76 -3.85 -8.28
C ALA A 136 -9.32 -3.80 -7.75
N ARG A 137 -9.03 -4.56 -6.69
CA ARG A 137 -7.70 -4.67 -6.09
C ARG A 137 -6.70 -5.39 -7.01
N ASP A 138 -7.14 -6.37 -7.78
CA ASP A 138 -6.31 -7.10 -8.75
C ASP A 138 -6.01 -6.23 -9.98
N THR A 139 -6.96 -5.38 -10.41
CA THR A 139 -6.70 -4.34 -11.42
C THR A 139 -5.62 -3.37 -10.96
N LEU A 140 -5.70 -2.88 -9.72
CA LEU A 140 -4.63 -2.05 -9.13
C LEU A 140 -3.30 -2.80 -9.08
N CYS A 141 -3.28 -4.08 -8.68
CA CYS A 141 -2.06 -4.89 -8.71
C CYS A 141 -1.46 -4.99 -10.12
N GLY A 142 -2.29 -5.12 -11.16
CA GLY A 142 -1.88 -5.12 -12.56
C GLY A 142 -1.22 -3.81 -12.98
N ILE A 143 -1.87 -2.68 -12.65
CA ILE A 143 -1.36 -1.32 -12.95
C ILE A 143 0.05 -1.13 -12.39
N TYR A 144 0.24 -1.42 -11.10
CA TYR A 144 1.53 -1.20 -10.43
C TYR A 144 2.51 -2.37 -10.56
N GLN A 145 2.15 -3.41 -11.32
CA GLN A 145 2.93 -4.64 -11.50
C GLN A 145 3.39 -5.25 -10.16
N VAL A 146 2.47 -5.32 -9.21
CA VAL A 146 2.74 -5.82 -7.85
C VAL A 146 2.12 -7.20 -7.66
N THR A 147 2.96 -8.17 -7.29
CA THR A 147 2.50 -9.52 -6.93
C THR A 147 2.11 -9.58 -5.46
N LEU A 148 0.84 -9.90 -5.19
CA LEU A 148 0.41 -10.19 -3.83
C LEU A 148 0.89 -11.57 -3.38
N PRO A 149 1.35 -11.71 -2.12
CA PRO A 149 1.66 -13.02 -1.59
C PRO A 149 0.37 -13.85 -1.54
N LEU A 150 0.33 -14.92 -2.33
CA LEU A 150 -0.79 -15.87 -2.35
C LEU A 150 -1.01 -16.35 -0.91
N THR A 151 -2.20 -16.09 -0.37
CA THR A 151 -2.60 -16.70 0.89
C THR A 151 -2.71 -18.21 0.62
N ARG A 152 -2.17 -19.04 1.52
CA ARG A 152 -1.87 -20.49 1.39
C ARG A 152 -3.01 -21.44 0.91
N ALA A 153 -4.15 -20.95 0.46
CA ALA A 153 -5.30 -21.74 0.04
C ALA A 153 -5.24 -22.25 -1.42
N THR A 154 -4.37 -21.73 -2.29
CA THR A 154 -4.41 -22.04 -3.74
C THR A 154 -3.14 -22.72 -4.27
N VAL A 155 -2.43 -23.51 -3.45
CA VAL A 155 -1.31 -24.35 -3.93
C VAL A 155 -1.77 -25.79 -4.27
N ALA A 156 -3.04 -26.13 -4.01
CA ALA A 156 -3.51 -27.52 -4.10
C ALA A 156 -4.10 -27.96 -5.46
N VAL A 157 -4.09 -27.15 -6.52
CA VAL A 157 -4.79 -27.52 -7.78
C VAL A 157 -3.86 -27.76 -8.99
N ASN A 158 -2.58 -27.38 -8.94
CA ASN A 158 -1.71 -27.47 -10.14
C ASN A 158 -0.61 -28.54 -10.03
N THR A 159 -0.88 -29.65 -9.34
CA THR A 159 -0.08 -30.87 -9.47
C THR A 159 -1.02 -32.06 -9.58
N THR A 160 -1.54 -32.34 -10.78
CA THR A 160 -1.95 -33.66 -11.30
C THR A 160 -2.69 -33.51 -12.64
N ALA A 161 -1.95 -33.62 -13.74
CA ALA A 161 -2.33 -34.31 -14.98
C ALA A 161 -1.16 -34.22 -15.96
#